data_AF-A0A7J4BA98-F1
#
_entry.id   AF-A0A7J4BA98-F1
#
_cell.length_a   1.000
_cell.length_b   1.000
_cell.length_c   1.000
_cell.angle_alpha   90.00
_cell.angle_beta   90.00
_cell.angle_gamma   90.00
#
_symmetry.space_group_name_H-M   'P 1'
#
loop_
_entity.id
_entity.type
_entity.pdbx_description
1 polymer ?
#
loop_
_entity_poly.entity_id
_entity_poly.type
_entity_poly.pdbx_seq_one_letter_code
_entity_poly.pdbx_strand_id
1 'polypeptide(L)'
;YLVPSLKKRLAEIMNKELRMSEVEIARKLKITPSAVSRYLSSERGTAIDLTRFPDLDRELSKLARDLIARDLDWLTIEARLLEISLLAMSKKYLCGLHHKLQPIIDPMKCRICPEFFSTSKTHLSNFSE
;
A
#
# COMPACT_ATOMS: atom_id res chain seq x y z
N TYR A 1 -7.67 7.47 -0.56
CA TYR A 1 -7.76 6.56 -1.72
C TYR A 1 -6.59 5.57 -1.80
N LEU A 2 -5.34 6.02 -1.66
CA LEU A 2 -4.15 5.17 -1.78
C LEU A 2 -4.04 4.09 -0.69
N VAL A 3 -3.97 4.47 0.59
CA VAL A 3 -3.79 3.50 1.70
C VAL A 3 -4.85 2.39 1.69
N PRO A 4 -6.17 2.67 1.50
CA PRO A 4 -7.15 1.59 1.34
C PRO A 4 -6.90 0.68 0.13
N SER A 5 -6.36 1.21 -0.98
CA SER A 5 -6.02 0.40 -2.16
C SER A 5 -4.80 -0.48 -1.90
N LEU A 6 -3.78 0.03 -1.18
CA LEU A 6 -2.63 -0.76 -0.74
C LEU A 6 -3.05 -1.88 0.22
N LYS A 7 -3.88 -1.56 1.22
CA LYS A 7 -4.42 -2.56 2.16
C LYS A 7 -5.27 -3.62 1.46
N LYS A 8 -6.06 -3.20 0.45
CA LYS A 8 -6.80 -4.14 -0.40
C LYS A 8 -5.84 -5.10 -1.09
N ARG A 9 -4.85 -4.57 -1.82
CA ARG A 9 -3.93 -5.40 -2.60
C ARG A 9 -3.09 -6.33 -1.71
N LEU A 10 -2.65 -5.84 -0.55
CA LEU A 10 -1.98 -6.66 0.45
C LEU A 10 -2.87 -7.83 0.93
N ALA A 11 -4.13 -7.55 1.25
CA ALA A 11 -5.09 -8.59 1.66
C ALA A 11 -5.33 -9.63 0.55
N GLU A 12 -5.42 -9.20 -0.72
CA GLU A 12 -5.53 -10.12 -1.86
C GLU A 12 -4.32 -11.05 -1.98
N ILE A 13 -3.11 -10.52 -1.82
CA ILE A 13 -1.87 -11.31 -1.85
C ILE A 13 -1.87 -12.32 -0.69
N MET A 14 -2.16 -11.86 0.53
CA MET A 14 -2.22 -12.72 1.72
C MET A 14 -3.26 -13.84 1.58
N ASN A 15 -4.41 -13.55 0.98
CA ASN A 15 -5.46 -14.55 0.80
C ASN A 15 -5.16 -15.52 -0.35
N LYS A 16 -4.75 -15.01 -1.52
CA LYS A 16 -4.61 -15.83 -2.75
C LYS A 16 -3.28 -16.58 -2.80
N GLU A 17 -2.19 -15.92 -2.45
CA GLU A 17 -0.84 -16.48 -2.57
C GLU A 17 -0.43 -17.22 -1.30
N LEU A 18 -0.78 -16.66 -0.13
CA LEU A 18 -0.36 -17.18 1.17
C LEU A 18 -1.45 -18.01 1.88
N ARG A 19 -2.63 -18.15 1.25
CA ARG A 19 -3.77 -18.97 1.72
C ARG A 19 -4.26 -18.61 3.13
N MET A 20 -4.05 -17.38 3.56
CA MET A 20 -4.54 -16.90 4.86
C MET A 20 -6.05 -16.64 4.82
N SER A 21 -6.74 -17.05 5.89
CA SER A 21 -8.14 -16.73 6.12
C SER A 21 -8.35 -15.24 6.43
N GLU A 22 -9.58 -14.74 6.25
CA GLU A 22 -9.92 -13.35 6.59
C GLU A 22 -9.63 -13.02 8.06
N VAL A 23 -9.82 -13.99 8.97
CA VAL A 23 -9.58 -13.83 10.42
C VAL A 23 -8.08 -13.68 10.72
N GLU A 24 -7.23 -14.45 10.05
CA GLU A 24 -5.77 -14.35 10.20
C GLU A 24 -5.26 -13.02 9.65
N ILE A 25 -5.74 -12.61 8.47
CA ILE A 25 -5.40 -11.33 7.85
C ILE A 25 -5.82 -10.17 8.77
N ALA A 26 -7.06 -10.20 9.27
CA ALA A 26 -7.60 -9.19 10.18
C ALA A 26 -6.74 -9.04 11.44
N ARG A 27 -6.31 -10.17 12.02
CA ARG A 27 -5.45 -10.19 13.21
C ARG A 27 -4.08 -9.57 12.96
N LYS A 28 -3.44 -9.91 11.84
CA LYS A 28 -2.12 -9.35 11.45
C LYS A 28 -2.19 -7.87 11.15
N LEU A 29 -3.22 -7.43 10.42
CA LEU A 29 -3.38 -6.04 10.01
C LEU A 29 -4.09 -5.16 11.05
N LYS A 30 -4.46 -5.71 12.22
CA LYS A 30 -5.22 -5.02 13.29
C LYS A 30 -6.48 -4.32 12.78
N ILE A 31 -7.22 -4.99 11.91
CA ILE A 31 -8.53 -4.54 11.39
C ILE A 31 -9.60 -5.59 11.66
N THR A 32 -10.85 -5.28 11.35
CA THR A 32 -11.95 -6.25 11.51
C THR A 32 -11.96 -7.27 10.36
N PRO A 33 -12.42 -8.51 10.57
CA PRO A 33 -12.65 -9.46 9.48
C PRO A 33 -13.60 -8.90 8.41
N SER A 34 -14.63 -8.16 8.82
CA SER A 34 -15.52 -7.45 7.88
C SER A 34 -14.76 -6.45 7.00
N ALA A 35 -13.76 -5.74 7.52
CA ALA A 35 -12.92 -4.86 6.70
C ALA A 35 -12.09 -5.64 5.67
N VAL A 36 -11.59 -6.84 6.04
CA VAL A 36 -10.89 -7.74 5.10
C VAL A 36 -11.84 -8.24 4.02
N SER A 37 -13.01 -8.74 4.40
CA SER A 37 -14.03 -9.21 3.47
C SER A 37 -14.39 -8.15 2.44
N ARG A 38 -14.60 -6.90 2.87
CA ARG A 38 -14.88 -5.76 1.98
C ARG A 38 -13.71 -5.38 1.06
N TYR A 39 -12.47 -5.65 1.46
CA TYR A 39 -11.33 -5.52 0.55
C TYR A 39 -11.35 -6.62 -0.52
N LEU A 40 -11.54 -7.88 -0.10
CA LEU A 40 -11.55 -9.03 -1.01
C LEU A 40 -12.76 -9.01 -1.97
N SER A 41 -13.92 -8.53 -1.52
CA SER A 41 -15.13 -8.34 -2.34
C SER A 41 -15.09 -7.09 -3.22
N SER A 42 -14.01 -6.30 -3.18
CA SER A 42 -13.85 -5.05 -3.92
C SER A 42 -14.87 -3.95 -3.58
N GLU A 43 -15.55 -4.03 -2.45
CA GLU A 43 -16.37 -2.94 -1.91
C GLU A 43 -15.51 -1.80 -1.32
N ARG A 44 -14.23 -2.06 -1.03
CA ARG A 44 -13.29 -1.09 -0.46
C ARG A 44 -11.93 -1.18 -1.15
N GLY A 45 -11.29 -0.03 -1.36
CA GLY A 45 -9.90 0.04 -1.87
C GLY A 45 -9.75 -0.14 -3.39
N THR A 46 -10.79 0.19 -4.17
CA THR A 46 -10.80 0.05 -5.64
C THR A 46 -10.41 1.30 -6.41
N ALA A 47 -10.10 2.40 -5.70
CA ALA A 47 -9.84 3.69 -6.33
C ALA A 47 -8.58 3.68 -7.22
N ILE A 48 -7.59 2.83 -6.88
CA ILE A 48 -6.35 2.68 -7.62
C ILE A 48 -6.10 1.19 -7.85
N ASP A 49 -5.96 0.80 -9.11
CA ASP A 49 -5.54 -0.55 -9.47
C ASP A 49 -4.01 -0.63 -9.40
N LEU A 50 -3.52 -1.25 -8.32
CA LEU A 50 -2.08 -1.36 -8.04
C LEU A 50 -1.38 -2.41 -8.90
N THR A 51 -2.13 -3.33 -9.53
CA THR A 51 -1.55 -4.34 -10.42
C THR A 51 -0.91 -3.72 -11.66
N ARG A 52 -1.31 -2.48 -11.99
CA ARG A 52 -0.74 -1.66 -13.07
C ARG A 52 0.63 -1.06 -12.75
N PHE A 53 1.09 -1.17 -11.50
CA PHE A 53 2.39 -0.64 -11.04
C PHE A 53 3.25 -1.80 -10.49
N PRO A 54 3.97 -2.54 -11.37
CA PRO A 54 4.67 -3.76 -10.99
C PRO A 54 5.69 -3.59 -9.86
N ASP A 55 6.27 -2.41 -9.73
CA ASP A 55 7.20 -2.06 -8.67
C ASP A 55 6.53 -1.95 -7.30
N LEU A 56 5.35 -1.31 -7.21
CA LEU A 56 4.56 -1.29 -5.98
C LEU A 56 4.04 -2.68 -5.63
N ASP A 57 3.56 -3.42 -6.63
CA ASP A 57 3.04 -4.77 -6.44
C ASP A 57 4.11 -5.69 -5.85
N ARG A 58 5.35 -5.60 -6.37
CA ARG A 58 6.50 -6.32 -5.83
C ARG A 58 6.83 -5.97 -4.38
N GLU A 59 6.76 -4.68 -4.00
CA GLU A 59 6.99 -4.27 -2.61
C GLU A 59 5.89 -4.80 -1.67
N LEU A 60 4.64 -4.84 -2.12
CA LEU A 60 3.53 -5.44 -1.37
C LEU A 60 3.69 -6.96 -1.22
N SER A 61 4.06 -7.67 -2.28
CA SER A 61 4.35 -9.11 -2.20
C SER A 61 5.53 -9.40 -1.28
N LYS A 62 6.56 -8.52 -1.27
CA LYS A 62 7.68 -8.63 -0.33
C LYS A 62 7.21 -8.44 1.11
N LEU A 63 6.43 -7.40 1.39
CA LEU A 63 5.82 -7.19 2.71
C LEU A 63 4.99 -8.40 3.15
N ALA A 64 4.15 -8.95 2.26
CA ALA A 64 3.34 -10.11 2.55
C ALA A 64 4.16 -11.35 2.94
N ARG A 65 5.30 -11.59 2.29
CA ARG A 65 6.22 -12.67 2.66
C ARG A 65 6.94 -12.39 3.99
N ASP A 66 7.38 -11.16 4.20
CA ASP A 66 8.05 -10.74 5.44
C ASP A 66 7.11 -10.94 6.66
N LEU A 67 5.80 -10.71 6.51
CA LEU A 67 4.78 -10.95 7.55
C LEU A 67 4.78 -12.38 8.10
N ILE A 68 4.99 -13.37 7.22
CA ILE A 68 4.99 -14.79 7.60
C ILE A 68 6.35 -15.16 8.16
N ALA A 69 7.42 -14.74 7.50
CA ALA A 69 8.77 -15.18 7.85
C ALA A 69 9.28 -14.57 9.17
N ARG A 70 8.85 -13.36 9.52
CA ARG A 70 9.46 -12.56 10.61
C ARG A 70 8.51 -12.17 11.72
N ASP A 71 7.27 -12.62 11.68
CA ASP A 71 6.19 -12.25 12.62
C ASP A 71 6.16 -10.72 12.90
N LEU A 72 6.15 -9.92 11.82
CA LEU A 72 6.21 -8.46 11.95
C LEU A 72 5.05 -7.93 12.79
N ASP A 73 5.36 -7.01 13.70
CA ASP A 73 4.36 -6.30 14.48
C ASP A 73 3.57 -5.31 13.60
N TRP A 74 2.39 -4.92 14.09
CA TRP A 74 1.46 -4.09 13.32
C TRP A 74 2.00 -2.71 12.96
N LEU A 75 2.85 -2.10 13.80
CA LEU A 75 3.39 -0.77 13.56
C LEU A 75 4.41 -0.83 12.41
N THR A 76 5.24 -1.88 12.40
CA THR A 76 6.14 -2.15 11.27
C THR A 76 5.38 -2.32 9.96
N ILE A 77 4.23 -3.00 9.97
CA ILE A 77 3.39 -3.17 8.77
C ILE A 77 2.87 -1.82 8.27
N GLU A 78 2.34 -0.98 9.16
CA GLU A 78 1.86 0.36 8.79
C GLU A 78 3.00 1.25 8.28
N ALA A 79 4.19 1.18 8.88
CA ALA A 79 5.37 1.90 8.40
C ALA A 79 5.76 1.48 6.98
N ARG A 80 5.82 0.16 6.70
CA ARG A 80 6.11 -0.36 5.34
C ARG A 80 5.02 0.03 4.33
N LEU A 81 3.74 0.03 4.73
CA LEU A 81 2.66 0.53 3.87
C LEU A 81 2.78 2.03 3.60
N LEU A 82 3.23 2.82 4.57
CA LEU A 82 3.50 4.24 4.41
C LEU A 82 4.68 4.47 3.45
N GLU A 83 5.78 3.72 3.58
CA GLU A 83 6.90 3.76 2.64
C GLU A 83 6.45 3.50 1.19
N ILE A 84 5.65 2.44 0.98
CA ILE A 84 5.08 2.12 -0.33
C ILE A 84 4.16 3.25 -0.80
N SER A 85 3.41 3.88 0.11
CA SER A 85 2.57 5.03 -0.23
C SER A 85 3.41 6.21 -0.73
N LEU A 86 4.49 6.54 -0.03
CA LEU A 86 5.40 7.62 -0.40
C LEU A 86 6.10 7.33 -1.73
N LEU A 87 6.49 6.07 -1.96
CA LEU A 87 7.03 5.63 -3.25
C LEU A 87 6.03 5.89 -4.38
N ALA A 88 4.77 5.47 -4.21
CA ALA A 88 3.71 5.69 -5.19
C ALA A 88 3.50 7.19 -5.50
N MET A 89 3.56 8.02 -4.46
CA MET A 89 3.46 9.49 -4.57
C MET A 89 4.65 10.07 -5.33
N SER A 90 5.88 9.69 -4.96
CA SER A 90 7.11 10.17 -5.60
C SER A 90 7.13 9.86 -7.11
N LYS A 91 6.52 8.75 -7.51
CA LYS A 91 6.43 8.29 -8.91
C LYS A 91 5.23 8.84 -9.68
N LYS A 92 4.44 9.75 -9.08
CA LYS A 92 3.24 10.34 -9.69
C LYS A 92 2.13 9.34 -10.04
N TYR A 93 2.13 8.13 -9.48
CA TYR A 93 1.13 7.09 -9.82
C TYR A 93 -0.30 7.46 -9.42
N LEU A 94 -0.47 8.44 -8.52
CA LEU A 94 -1.76 8.98 -8.09
C LEU A 94 -2.26 10.15 -8.95
N CYS A 95 -1.42 10.75 -9.79
CA CYS A 95 -1.75 12.03 -10.43
C CYS A 95 -3.00 11.94 -11.32
N GLY A 96 -3.24 10.80 -11.98
CA GLY A 96 -4.47 10.59 -12.77
C GLY A 96 -5.74 10.65 -11.91
N LEU A 97 -5.72 10.01 -10.73
CA LEU A 97 -6.84 10.09 -9.79
C LEU A 97 -6.97 11.50 -9.18
N HIS A 98 -5.86 12.12 -8.78
CA HIS A 98 -5.87 13.48 -8.25
C HIS A 98 -6.45 14.48 -9.24
N HIS A 99 -6.06 14.43 -10.52
CA HIS A 99 -6.61 15.29 -11.57
C HIS A 99 -8.11 15.06 -11.77
N LYS A 100 -8.56 13.78 -11.75
CA LYS A 100 -9.98 13.44 -11.85
C LYS A 100 -10.80 14.04 -10.69
N LEU A 101 -10.25 14.08 -9.48
CA LEU A 101 -10.91 14.65 -8.30
C LEU A 101 -10.77 16.18 -8.23
N GLN A 102 -9.66 16.71 -8.72
CA GLN A 102 -9.30 18.14 -8.68
C GLN A 102 -8.68 18.55 -10.02
N PRO A 103 -9.49 18.95 -11.02
CA PRO A 103 -9.01 19.26 -12.37
C PRO A 103 -7.98 20.40 -12.45
N ILE A 104 -7.92 21.27 -11.43
CA ILE A 104 -6.90 22.32 -11.31
C ILE A 104 -5.48 21.77 -11.23
N ILE A 105 -5.31 20.53 -10.78
CA ILE A 105 -4.01 19.86 -10.71
C ILE A 105 -3.69 19.31 -12.10
N ASP A 106 -2.73 19.92 -12.80
CA ASP A 106 -2.18 19.41 -14.06
C ASP A 106 -1.08 18.36 -13.76
N PRO A 107 -1.26 17.07 -14.13
CA PRO A 107 -0.26 16.01 -13.91
C PRO A 107 1.10 16.27 -14.56
N MET A 108 1.11 17.02 -15.68
CA MET A 108 2.32 17.34 -16.43
C MET A 108 3.13 18.45 -15.74
N LYS A 109 2.45 19.41 -15.11
CA LYS A 109 3.10 20.55 -14.43
C LYS A 109 3.36 20.31 -12.94
N CYS A 110 2.51 19.56 -12.25
CA CYS A 110 2.63 19.33 -10.81
C CYS A 110 3.91 18.54 -10.47
N ARG A 111 4.70 19.05 -9.52
CA ARG A 111 5.95 18.42 -9.04
C ARG A 111 6.00 18.17 -7.54
N ILE A 112 4.94 18.53 -6.80
CA ILE A 112 4.87 18.45 -5.33
C ILE A 112 5.29 17.06 -4.81
N CYS A 113 4.63 15.98 -5.23
CA CYS A 113 4.94 14.66 -4.67
C CYS A 113 6.38 14.18 -4.97
N PRO A 114 6.88 14.25 -6.23
CA PRO A 114 8.29 13.96 -6.51
C PRO A 114 9.27 14.83 -5.71
N GLU A 115 9.00 16.11 -5.52
CA GLU A 115 9.91 17.02 -4.78
C GLU A 115 9.96 16.69 -3.29
N PHE A 116 8.84 16.33 -2.69
CA PHE A 116 8.75 16.04 -1.25
C PHE A 116 9.17 14.61 -0.89
N PHE A 117 9.04 13.63 -1.80
CA PHE A 117 9.14 12.20 -1.46
C PHE A 117 10.18 11.40 -2.25
N SER A 118 11.03 12.03 -3.07
CA SER A 118 12.06 11.35 -3.88
C SER A 118 13.22 10.76 -3.08
N THR A 119 13.40 11.16 -1.81
CA THR A 119 14.56 10.79 -0.97
C THR A 119 14.28 9.70 0.07
N SER A 120 13.11 9.04 0.03
CA SER A 120 12.61 8.18 1.11
C SER A 120 13.43 6.90 1.41
N LYS A 121 14.52 6.62 0.68
CA LYS A 121 15.44 5.51 1.01
C LYS A 121 16.51 5.84 2.05
N THR A 122 16.73 7.12 2.40
CA THR A 122 17.96 7.53 3.15
C THR A 122 17.78 7.62 4.67
N HIS A 123 16.56 7.49 5.22
CA HIS A 123 16.33 7.71 6.67
C HIS A 123 15.86 6.50 7.49
N LEU A 124 15.75 5.31 6.90
CA LEU A 124 15.14 4.14 7.56
C LEU A 124 16.15 3.05 7.98
N SER A 125 17.46 3.31 7.88
CA SER A 125 18.49 2.40 8.41
C SER A 125 18.56 2.37 9.95
N ASN A 126 17.75 3.16 10.65
CA ASN A 126 17.84 3.33 12.11
C ASN A 126 16.74 2.61 12.92
N PHE A 127 15.97 1.69 12.33
CA PHE A 127 14.93 0.94 13.05
C PHE A 127 15.25 -0.56 13.15
N SER A 128 16.52 -0.90 13.38
CA SER A 128 16.95 -2.26 13.72
C SER A 128 17.84 -2.22 14.97
N GLU A 129 17.25 -1.95 16.14
CA GLU A 129 17.79 -2.33 17.44
C GLU A 129 16.71 -3.03 18.25
#